data_AF-A0A5B0DNU0-F1
#
_entry.id   AF-A0A5B0DNU0-F1
#
_cell.length_a   1.000
_cell.length_b   1.000
_cell.length_c   1.000
_cell.angle_alpha   90.00
_cell.angle_beta   90.00
_cell.angle_gamma   90.00
#
_symmetry.space_group_name_H-M   'P 1'
#
loop_
_entity.id
_entity.type
_entity.pdbx_description
1 polymer ?
#
loop_
_entity_poly.entity_id
_entity_poly.type
_entity_poly.pdbx_seq_one_letter_code
_entity_poly.pdbx_strand_id
1 'polypeptide(L)'
;MRLIMMLVLTGLLVFPGTAQEGNWQADAIERAILFHKENLPEGCQALDNADLQPAHFELQVGEETAARQALMIEFPCRIGAYNMTSVFLLSDQHGKVTEPFFPSPQIKVVYEDETESTIVDDIIITGTENLREVVNATFDSSTRSVTERNKWRGLGDAYSVTKWGYKQGKFEIMYFAVDASFDGEDNPKTLMDIDIW
;
A
#
# COMPACT_ATOMS: atom_id res chain seq x y z
N MET A 1 15.63 76.98 -24.84
CA MET A 1 14.46 76.12 -24.60
C MET A 1 14.73 74.77 -25.26
N ARG A 2 15.26 73.78 -24.53
CA ARG A 2 15.49 72.41 -25.02
C ARG A 2 14.59 71.49 -24.23
N LEU A 3 13.62 70.89 -24.91
CA LEU A 3 12.63 69.98 -24.33
C LEU A 3 13.31 68.62 -24.08
N ILE A 4 13.22 68.16 -22.84
CA ILE A 4 13.69 66.85 -22.37
C ILE A 4 12.63 65.82 -22.77
N MET A 5 13.01 64.80 -23.54
CA MET A 5 12.15 63.63 -23.80
C MET A 5 12.64 62.49 -22.90
N MET A 6 11.96 62.30 -21.77
CA MET A 6 12.14 61.13 -20.89
C MET A 6 11.48 59.92 -21.55
N LEU A 7 12.29 58.93 -21.92
CA LEU A 7 11.85 57.62 -22.34
C LEU A 7 11.52 56.79 -21.08
N VAL A 8 10.24 56.59 -20.80
CA VAL A 8 9.80 55.68 -19.73
C VAL A 8 9.83 54.26 -20.29
N LEU A 9 10.86 53.50 -19.91
CA LEU A 9 10.97 52.08 -20.22
C LEU A 9 10.20 51.30 -19.16
N THR A 10 8.94 50.95 -19.45
CA THR A 10 8.13 50.09 -18.60
C THR A 10 8.66 48.66 -18.68
N GLY A 11 9.51 48.28 -17.74
CA GLY A 11 9.97 46.91 -17.58
C GLY A 11 8.80 46.03 -17.13
N LEU A 12 8.32 45.17 -18.02
CA LEU A 12 7.50 44.01 -17.66
C LEU A 12 8.37 43.08 -16.80
N LEU A 13 8.20 43.17 -15.48
CA LEU A 13 8.64 42.14 -14.54
C LEU A 13 7.84 40.87 -14.85
N VAL A 14 8.43 39.98 -15.66
CA VAL A 14 8.02 38.59 -15.70
C VAL A 14 8.45 38.01 -14.36
N PHE A 15 7.53 37.96 -13.41
CA PHE A 15 7.72 37.15 -12.22
C PHE A 15 7.81 35.70 -12.73
N PRO A 16 8.94 35.00 -12.55
CA PRO A 16 8.90 33.55 -12.67
C PRO A 16 7.81 33.11 -11.70
N GLY A 17 6.78 32.46 -12.24
CA GLY A 17 5.74 31.86 -11.42
C GLY A 17 6.46 31.01 -10.39
N THR A 18 6.49 31.47 -9.15
CA THR A 18 6.91 30.66 -8.04
C THR A 18 5.89 29.54 -8.04
N ALA A 19 6.29 28.36 -8.54
CA ALA A 19 5.69 27.12 -8.11
C ALA A 19 5.62 27.27 -6.59
N GLN A 20 4.41 27.38 -6.08
CA GLN A 20 4.19 27.44 -4.66
C GLN A 20 4.83 26.15 -4.15
N GLU A 21 5.99 26.24 -3.51
CA GLU A 21 6.57 25.15 -2.72
C GLU A 21 5.65 24.97 -1.51
N GLY A 22 4.38 24.67 -1.78
CA GLY A 22 3.42 24.17 -0.84
C GLY A 22 3.91 22.78 -0.44
N ASN A 23 3.63 22.44 0.81
CA ASN A 23 3.93 21.13 1.35
C ASN A 23 3.15 20.06 0.57
N TRP A 24 3.71 19.57 -0.55
CA TRP A 24 3.04 18.66 -1.48
C TRP A 24 2.55 17.39 -0.78
N GLN A 25 3.22 16.99 0.32
CA GLN A 25 2.84 15.85 1.16
C GLN A 25 1.49 16.10 1.85
N ALA A 26 1.27 17.30 2.40
CA ALA A 26 -0.01 17.66 2.99
C ALA A 26 -1.14 17.61 1.94
N ASP A 27 -0.90 18.18 0.75
CA ASP A 27 -1.88 18.13 -0.33
C ASP A 27 -2.10 16.69 -0.83
N ALA A 28 -1.06 15.85 -0.83
CA ALA A 28 -1.14 14.45 -1.21
C ALA A 28 -1.99 13.64 -0.23
N ILE A 29 -1.82 13.87 1.07
CA ILE A 29 -2.64 13.26 2.13
C ILE A 29 -4.09 13.72 2.01
N GLU A 30 -4.34 15.02 1.84
CA GLU A 30 -5.70 15.56 1.69
C GLU A 30 -6.42 14.94 0.50
N ARG A 31 -5.77 14.88 -0.67
CA ARG A 31 -6.32 14.21 -1.86
C ARG A 31 -6.60 12.73 -1.61
N ALA A 32 -5.72 12.03 -0.92
CA ALA A 32 -5.92 10.61 -0.60
C ALA A 32 -7.12 10.41 0.33
N ILE A 33 -7.30 11.27 1.34
CA ILE A 33 -8.46 11.25 2.25
C ILE A 33 -9.76 11.47 1.46
N LEU A 34 -9.79 12.48 0.59
CA LEU A 34 -10.96 12.76 -0.25
C LEU A 34 -11.28 11.59 -1.18
N PHE A 35 -10.27 11.08 -1.89
CA PHE A 35 -10.42 9.93 -2.77
C PHE A 35 -10.93 8.70 -2.01
N HIS A 36 -10.37 8.39 -0.85
CA HIS A 36 -10.80 7.25 -0.04
C HIS A 36 -12.26 7.37 0.38
N LYS A 37 -12.71 8.55 0.83
CA LYS A 37 -14.10 8.82 1.21
C LYS A 37 -15.08 8.62 0.06
N GLU A 38 -14.68 8.99 -1.15
CA GLU A 38 -15.50 8.86 -2.37
C GLU A 38 -15.49 7.44 -2.96
N ASN A 39 -14.47 6.62 -2.66
CA ASN A 39 -14.20 5.34 -3.32
C ASN A 39 -14.01 4.18 -2.34
N LEU A 40 -14.73 4.19 -1.20
CA LEU A 40 -14.67 3.12 -0.21
C LEU A 40 -14.94 1.75 -0.83
N PRO A 41 -14.06 0.75 -0.62
CA PRO A 41 -14.37 -0.63 -1.00
C PRO A 41 -15.64 -1.13 -0.30
N GLU A 42 -16.31 -2.10 -0.91
CA GLU A 42 -17.49 -2.73 -0.31
C GLU A 42 -17.14 -3.33 1.06
N GLY A 43 -17.98 -3.04 2.07
CA GLY A 43 -17.76 -3.48 3.44
C GLY A 43 -16.73 -2.66 4.23
N CYS A 44 -16.00 -1.75 3.59
CA CYS A 44 -15.07 -0.85 4.26
C CYS A 44 -15.81 0.20 5.10
N GLN A 45 -15.40 0.35 6.35
CA GLN A 45 -15.89 1.38 7.25
C GLN A 45 -14.73 2.31 7.59
N ALA A 46 -14.75 3.52 7.01
CA ALA A 46 -13.79 4.55 7.38
C ALA A 46 -13.87 4.79 8.89
N LEU A 47 -12.76 4.59 9.59
CA LEU A 47 -12.66 4.97 11.00
C LEU A 47 -12.63 6.50 11.06
N ASP A 48 -13.76 7.13 11.36
CA ASP A 48 -13.88 8.59 11.44
C ASP A 48 -13.24 9.09 12.74
N ASN A 49 -11.92 9.35 12.67
CA ASN A 49 -11.18 10.09 13.67
C ASN A 49 -10.54 11.30 12.99
N ALA A 50 -11.28 12.40 12.90
CA ALA A 50 -10.86 13.63 12.21
C ALA A 50 -9.51 14.19 12.70
N ASP A 51 -9.09 13.84 13.92
CA ASP A 51 -7.83 14.29 14.53
C ASP A 51 -6.63 13.38 14.23
N LEU A 52 -6.84 12.18 13.69
CA LEU A 52 -5.76 11.23 13.38
C LEU A 52 -5.37 11.36 11.91
N GLN A 53 -4.13 11.79 11.64
CA GLN A 53 -3.60 11.67 10.29
C GLN A 53 -3.37 10.20 9.94
N PRO A 54 -3.70 9.76 8.71
CA PRO A 54 -3.43 8.41 8.29
C PRO A 54 -1.91 8.16 8.26
N ALA A 55 -1.52 6.92 8.57
CA ALA A 55 -0.15 6.50 8.39
C ALA A 55 0.25 6.65 6.92
N HIS A 56 1.45 7.14 6.67
CA HIS A 56 1.93 7.35 5.31
C HIS A 56 3.43 7.14 5.21
N PHE A 57 3.86 6.73 4.03
CA PHE A 57 5.22 6.31 3.75
C PHE A 57 5.68 6.88 2.41
N GLU A 58 6.91 7.38 2.35
CA GLU A 58 7.46 7.90 1.10
C GLU A 58 7.81 6.76 0.13
N LEU A 59 7.41 6.94 -1.14
CA LEU A 59 7.75 6.08 -2.27
C LEU A 59 8.13 6.92 -3.48
N GLN A 60 8.73 6.27 -4.47
CA GLN A 60 8.98 6.85 -5.80
C GLN A 60 8.13 6.10 -6.82
N VAL A 61 7.28 6.82 -7.55
CA VAL A 61 6.41 6.26 -8.59
C VAL A 61 6.95 6.59 -9.98
N GLY A 62 6.80 5.66 -10.93
CA GLY A 62 7.31 5.80 -12.30
C GLY A 62 8.61 5.04 -12.56
N GLU A 63 9.16 5.22 -13.75
CA GLU A 63 10.44 4.65 -14.19
C GLU A 63 11.62 5.51 -13.74
N GLU A 64 12.84 4.98 -13.75
CA GLU A 64 14.05 5.69 -13.29
C GLU A 64 14.24 7.07 -13.95
N THR A 65 13.81 7.23 -15.21
CA THR A 65 13.94 8.48 -15.96
C THR A 65 12.78 9.46 -15.75
N ALA A 66 11.72 9.06 -15.05
CA ALA A 66 10.52 9.85 -14.78
C ALA A 66 9.98 9.58 -13.36
N ALA A 67 10.88 9.34 -12.41
CA ALA A 67 10.55 9.09 -11.02
C ALA A 67 9.94 10.34 -10.37
N ARG A 68 8.90 10.14 -9.59
CA ARG A 68 8.17 11.21 -8.90
C ARG A 68 7.96 10.81 -7.45
N GLN A 69 8.08 11.76 -6.53
CA GLN A 69 7.76 11.50 -5.14
C GLN A 69 6.27 11.20 -5.00
N ALA A 70 5.98 10.21 -4.17
CA ALA A 70 4.63 9.89 -3.76
C ALA A 70 4.60 9.48 -2.30
N LEU A 71 3.41 9.55 -1.73
CA LEU A 71 3.09 8.91 -0.47
C LEU A 71 2.28 7.66 -0.77
N MET A 72 2.59 6.57 -0.05
CA MET A 72 1.65 5.49 0.19
C MET A 72 0.94 5.76 1.49
N ILE A 73 -0.37 5.94 1.46
CA ILE A 73 -1.18 6.27 2.62
C ILE A 73 -2.03 5.05 2.97
N GLU A 74 -2.02 4.68 4.25
CA GLU A 74 -2.78 3.57 4.80
C GLU A 74 -4.07 4.08 5.47
N PHE A 75 -5.19 3.48 5.09
CA PHE A 75 -6.49 3.73 5.68
C PHE A 75 -7.02 2.44 6.32
N PRO A 76 -7.15 2.40 7.66
CA PRO A 76 -7.86 1.32 8.32
C PRO A 76 -9.30 1.22 7.79
N CYS A 77 -9.73 0.01 7.49
CA CYS A 77 -10.92 -0.25 6.69
C CYS A 77 -11.93 -1.15 7.42
N ARG A 78 -11.49 -2.24 8.03
CA ARG A 78 -12.35 -3.09 8.87
C ARG A 78 -11.60 -3.60 10.09
N ILE A 79 -12.30 -3.61 11.22
CA ILE A 79 -11.84 -4.24 12.45
C ILE A 79 -12.61 -5.54 12.63
N GLY A 80 -11.95 -6.67 12.37
CA GLY A 80 -12.41 -7.98 12.76
C GLY A 80 -11.96 -8.32 14.19
N ALA A 81 -12.44 -9.44 14.73
CA ALA A 81 -12.10 -9.86 16.09
C ALA A 81 -10.58 -10.01 16.34
N TYR A 82 -9.81 -10.32 15.28
CA TYR A 82 -8.37 -10.62 15.40
C TYR A 82 -7.51 -10.08 14.25
N ASN A 83 -8.16 -9.45 13.27
CA ASN A 83 -7.56 -8.92 12.06
C ASN A 83 -8.03 -7.48 11.86
N MET A 84 -7.10 -6.60 11.49
CA MET A 84 -7.39 -5.29 10.93
C MET A 84 -7.19 -5.36 9.42
N THR A 85 -8.12 -4.89 8.61
CA THR A 85 -7.87 -4.69 7.17
C THR A 85 -7.62 -3.23 6.90
N SER A 86 -6.68 -2.98 5.99
CA SER A 86 -6.30 -1.64 5.55
C SER A 86 -6.37 -1.54 4.03
N VAL A 87 -6.74 -0.36 3.54
CA VAL A 87 -6.66 0.04 2.12
C VAL A 87 -5.46 0.96 1.96
N PHE A 88 -4.71 0.80 0.88
CA PHE A 88 -3.61 1.69 0.54
C PHE A 88 -3.97 2.57 -0.65
N LEU A 89 -3.51 3.82 -0.65
CA LEU A 89 -3.54 4.72 -1.80
C LEU A 89 -2.15 5.26 -2.06
N LEU A 90 -1.80 5.42 -3.33
CA LEU A 90 -0.61 6.15 -3.78
C LEU A 90 -1.03 7.54 -4.24
N SER A 91 -0.51 8.58 -3.60
CA SER A 91 -0.77 9.99 -3.96
C SER A 91 0.55 10.69 -4.27
N ASP A 92 0.73 11.13 -5.51
CA ASP A 92 1.99 11.72 -5.97
C ASP A 92 2.04 13.25 -5.88
N GLN A 93 3.26 13.77 -5.98
CA GLN A 93 3.57 15.21 -5.97
C GLN A 93 2.92 16.01 -7.11
N HIS A 94 2.33 15.37 -8.12
CA HIS A 94 1.66 16.02 -9.25
C HIS A 94 0.14 15.88 -9.21
N GLY A 95 -0.41 15.38 -8.11
CA GLY A 95 -1.85 15.34 -7.89
C GLY A 95 -2.53 14.04 -8.31
N LYS A 96 -1.79 13.02 -8.79
CA LYS A 96 -2.40 11.74 -9.14
C LYS A 96 -2.62 10.91 -7.87
N VAL A 97 -3.83 10.37 -7.73
CA VAL A 97 -4.15 9.34 -6.73
C VAL A 97 -4.44 8.03 -7.46
N THR A 98 -3.88 6.92 -6.98
CA THR A 98 -4.08 5.58 -7.54
C THR A 98 -4.18 4.55 -6.45
N GLU A 99 -4.88 3.46 -6.73
CA GLU A 99 -4.97 2.29 -5.86
C GLU A 99 -3.89 1.27 -6.27
N PRO A 100 -2.91 0.95 -5.40
CA PRO A 100 -2.04 -0.19 -5.62
C PRO A 100 -2.83 -1.49 -5.49
N PHE A 101 -2.41 -2.51 -6.23
CA PHE A 101 -2.91 -3.88 -6.10
C PHE A 101 -1.83 -4.77 -5.48
N PHE A 102 -2.27 -5.71 -4.65
CA PHE A 102 -1.40 -6.66 -3.97
C PHE A 102 -1.70 -8.09 -4.49
N PRO A 103 -0.86 -8.65 -5.37
CA PRO A 103 -1.05 -10.00 -5.88
C PRO A 103 -0.94 -11.03 -4.74
N SER A 104 -2.03 -11.73 -4.44
CA SER A 104 -2.12 -12.67 -3.33
C SER A 104 -2.39 -14.08 -3.83
N PRO A 105 -1.51 -15.06 -3.53
CA PRO A 105 -1.71 -16.45 -3.91
C PRO A 105 -2.96 -17.05 -3.27
N GLN A 106 -3.78 -17.71 -4.08
CA GLN A 106 -4.88 -18.56 -3.62
C GLN A 106 -4.35 -19.98 -3.41
N ILE A 107 -4.78 -20.63 -2.34
CA ILE A 107 -4.25 -21.94 -1.96
C ILE A 107 -5.35 -22.99 -1.76
N LYS A 108 -4.95 -24.25 -1.90
CA LYS A 108 -5.68 -25.42 -1.41
C LYS A 108 -4.76 -26.17 -0.45
N VAL A 109 -5.21 -26.36 0.78
CA VAL A 109 -4.53 -27.22 1.77
C VAL A 109 -5.05 -28.64 1.62
N VAL A 110 -4.13 -29.61 1.64
CA VAL A 110 -4.41 -31.05 1.65
C VAL A 110 -3.95 -31.57 3.01
N TYR A 111 -4.87 -32.17 3.75
CA TYR A 111 -4.59 -32.79 5.04
C TYR A 111 -4.50 -34.31 4.87
N GLU A 112 -3.76 -34.99 5.75
CA GLU A 112 -3.58 -36.46 5.68
C GLU A 112 -4.90 -37.23 5.89
N ASP A 113 -5.84 -36.66 6.64
CA ASP A 113 -7.19 -37.21 6.81
C ASP A 113 -8.28 -36.19 6.40
N GLU A 114 -9.43 -36.70 5.93
CA GLU A 114 -10.56 -35.85 5.50
C GLU A 114 -11.46 -35.40 6.67
N THR A 115 -11.13 -35.78 7.91
CA THR A 115 -12.11 -35.70 9.00
C THR A 115 -11.78 -34.70 10.11
N GLU A 116 -10.52 -34.43 10.48
CA GLU A 116 -10.18 -33.43 11.52
C GLU A 116 -8.67 -33.27 11.83
N SER A 117 -7.76 -33.41 10.85
CA SER A 117 -6.31 -33.34 11.14
C SER A 117 -5.70 -31.93 11.14
N THR A 118 -4.76 -31.74 12.07
CA THR A 118 -3.75 -30.67 12.10
C THR A 118 -2.53 -31.00 11.22
N ILE A 119 -2.51 -32.17 10.60
CA ILE A 119 -1.36 -32.67 9.85
C ILE A 119 -1.55 -32.31 8.38
N VAL A 120 -0.75 -31.36 7.93
CA VAL A 120 -0.72 -30.87 6.55
C VAL A 120 0.13 -31.79 5.69
N ASP A 121 -0.49 -32.45 4.71
CA ASP A 121 0.21 -33.25 3.69
C ASP A 121 0.82 -32.35 2.61
N ASP A 122 0.00 -31.45 2.04
CA ASP A 122 0.47 -30.48 1.04
C ASP A 122 -0.28 -29.15 1.03
N ILE A 123 0.34 -28.14 0.41
CA ILE A 123 -0.26 -26.83 0.17
C ILE A 123 0.01 -26.44 -1.28
N ILE A 124 -1.06 -26.32 -2.06
CA ILE A 124 -1.00 -26.10 -3.50
C ILE A 124 -1.48 -24.68 -3.81
N ILE A 125 -0.69 -23.92 -4.56
CA ILE A 125 -1.12 -22.62 -5.10
C ILE A 125 -2.02 -22.87 -6.31
N THR A 126 -3.26 -22.40 -6.24
CA THR A 126 -4.30 -22.62 -7.26
C THR A 126 -4.52 -21.41 -8.16
N GLY A 127 -4.01 -20.25 -7.77
CA GLY A 127 -4.13 -19.01 -8.54
C GLY A 127 -3.47 -17.83 -7.85
N THR A 128 -3.61 -16.66 -8.44
CA THR A 128 -3.16 -15.39 -7.85
C THR A 128 -4.15 -14.32 -8.23
N GLU A 129 -4.70 -13.65 -7.21
CA GLU A 129 -5.67 -12.57 -7.39
C GLU A 129 -5.09 -11.26 -6.86
N ASN A 130 -5.58 -10.12 -7.36
CA ASN A 130 -5.15 -8.83 -6.88
C ASN A 130 -6.06 -8.35 -5.75
N LEU A 131 -5.49 -8.19 -4.54
CA LEU A 131 -6.19 -7.62 -3.41
C LEU A 131 -6.13 -6.09 -3.45
N ARG A 132 -7.24 -5.46 -3.03
CA ARG A 132 -7.33 -4.02 -2.74
C ARG A 132 -7.20 -3.71 -1.24
N GLU A 133 -7.35 -4.74 -0.41
CA GLU A 133 -7.27 -4.65 1.05
C GLU A 133 -6.21 -5.62 1.56
N VAL A 134 -5.46 -5.19 2.58
CA VAL A 134 -4.36 -5.96 3.15
C VAL A 134 -4.65 -6.21 4.63
N VAL A 135 -4.47 -7.45 5.08
CA VAL A 135 -4.78 -7.87 6.46
C VAL A 135 -3.56 -7.75 7.37
N ASN A 136 -3.70 -7.05 8.49
CA ASN A 136 -2.64 -6.81 9.46
C ASN A 136 -1.35 -6.30 8.78
N ALA A 137 -1.51 -5.28 7.94
CA ALA A 137 -0.45 -4.76 7.12
C ALA A 137 0.70 -4.20 7.97
N THR A 138 1.93 -4.35 7.48
CA THR A 138 3.10 -3.64 8.01
C THR A 138 3.95 -3.19 6.83
N PHE A 139 4.40 -1.94 6.86
CA PHE A 139 5.30 -1.39 5.84
C PHE A 139 6.73 -1.26 6.37
N ASP A 140 7.70 -1.66 5.54
CA ASP A 140 9.12 -1.46 5.76
C ASP A 140 9.68 -0.50 4.71
N SER A 141 10.09 0.69 5.13
CA SER A 141 10.62 1.73 4.26
C SER A 141 12.00 1.42 3.70
N SER A 142 12.79 0.60 4.39
CA SER A 142 14.14 0.23 3.95
C SER A 142 14.10 -0.68 2.73
N THR A 143 13.13 -1.60 2.69
CA THR A 143 12.92 -2.53 1.57
C THR A 143 11.75 -2.13 0.68
N ARG A 144 11.08 -1.01 0.98
CA ARG A 144 9.86 -0.54 0.28
C ARG A 144 8.84 -1.66 0.11
N SER A 145 8.58 -2.38 1.20
CA SER A 145 7.77 -3.59 1.17
C SER A 145 6.58 -3.52 2.11
N VAL A 146 5.48 -4.13 1.69
CA VAL A 146 4.31 -4.38 2.53
C VAL A 146 4.30 -5.87 2.90
N THR A 147 4.02 -6.17 4.15
CA THR A 147 3.76 -7.53 4.62
C THR A 147 2.32 -7.64 5.09
N GLU A 148 1.60 -8.65 4.60
CA GLU A 148 0.33 -9.11 5.14
C GLU A 148 0.60 -10.30 6.08
N ARG A 149 -0.07 -10.31 7.25
CA ARG A 149 -0.19 -11.53 8.07
C ARG A 149 -1.65 -11.81 8.31
N ASN A 150 -2.25 -12.65 7.47
CA ASN A 150 -3.67 -12.97 7.53
C ASN A 150 -3.92 -14.18 8.43
N LYS A 151 -4.45 -13.94 9.62
CA LYS A 151 -4.83 -15.01 10.56
C LYS A 151 -6.15 -15.61 10.12
N TRP A 152 -6.21 -16.92 9.97
CA TRP A 152 -7.44 -17.60 9.54
C TRP A 152 -8.45 -17.74 10.68
N ARG A 153 -7.95 -17.81 11.93
CA ARG A 153 -8.76 -17.78 13.15
C ARG A 153 -8.09 -16.97 14.25
N GLY A 154 -8.83 -16.74 15.33
CA GLY A 154 -8.40 -15.81 16.38
C GLY A 154 -7.18 -16.19 17.19
N LEU A 155 -6.84 -17.48 17.23
CA LEU A 155 -5.62 -17.96 17.85
C LEU A 155 -4.37 -17.60 17.04
N GLY A 156 -4.51 -17.36 15.73
CA GLY A 156 -3.40 -17.02 14.85
C GLY A 156 -2.38 -18.15 14.64
N ASP A 157 -2.77 -19.37 15.00
CA ASP A 157 -2.08 -20.67 14.87
C ASP A 157 -2.34 -21.35 13.51
N ALA A 158 -3.10 -20.69 12.65
CA ALA A 158 -3.11 -20.91 11.22
C ALA A 158 -3.25 -19.56 10.53
N TYR A 159 -2.40 -19.33 9.54
CA TYR A 159 -2.26 -18.04 8.90
C TYR A 159 -1.51 -18.15 7.57
N SER A 160 -1.64 -17.11 6.76
CA SER A 160 -0.76 -16.87 5.62
C SER A 160 0.03 -15.58 5.82
N VAL A 161 1.26 -15.56 5.31
CA VAL A 161 2.09 -14.34 5.23
C VAL A 161 2.48 -14.13 3.79
N THR A 162 2.20 -12.92 3.29
CA THR A 162 2.65 -12.47 1.97
C THR A 162 3.47 -11.21 2.15
N LYS A 163 4.65 -11.15 1.55
CA LYS A 163 5.45 -9.94 1.47
C LYS A 163 5.55 -9.50 0.02
N TRP A 164 5.27 -8.23 -0.22
CA TRP A 164 5.43 -7.59 -1.52
C TRP A 164 6.48 -6.51 -1.47
N GLY A 165 7.31 -6.42 -2.50
CA GLY A 165 8.21 -5.28 -2.69
C GLY A 165 7.69 -4.35 -3.77
N TYR A 166 7.89 -3.05 -3.58
CA TYR A 166 7.47 -2.03 -4.55
C TYR A 166 8.55 -1.82 -5.62
N LYS A 167 8.31 -2.31 -6.83
CA LYS A 167 9.23 -2.22 -7.98
C LYS A 167 8.49 -1.77 -9.24
N GLN A 168 9.09 -0.85 -10.00
CA GLN A 168 8.56 -0.36 -11.28
C GLN A 168 7.08 0.05 -11.21
N GLY A 169 6.72 0.79 -10.16
CA GLY A 169 5.37 1.36 -10.04
C GLY A 169 4.31 0.42 -9.46
N LYS A 170 4.63 -0.83 -9.11
CA LYS A 170 3.67 -1.84 -8.61
C LYS A 170 4.27 -2.70 -7.50
N PHE A 171 3.40 -3.41 -6.79
CA PHE A 171 3.81 -4.40 -5.80
C PHE A 171 3.97 -5.78 -6.45
N GLU A 172 5.12 -6.41 -6.23
CA GLU A 172 5.42 -7.77 -6.68
C GLU A 172 5.65 -8.68 -5.47
N ILE A 173 5.18 -9.93 -5.53
CA ILE A 173 5.40 -10.91 -4.46
C ILE A 173 6.89 -11.18 -4.34
N MET A 174 7.41 -11.03 -3.12
CA MET A 174 8.77 -11.45 -2.76
C MET A 174 8.74 -12.76 -1.97
N TYR A 175 7.74 -12.93 -1.11
CA TYR A 175 7.66 -14.07 -0.21
C TYR A 175 6.21 -14.46 0.05
N PHE A 176 5.94 -15.75 0.08
CA PHE A 176 4.65 -16.29 0.49
C PHE A 176 4.86 -17.58 1.28
N ALA A 177 4.27 -17.62 2.47
CA ALA A 177 4.30 -18.80 3.33
C ALA A 177 2.99 -18.99 4.07
N VAL A 178 2.71 -20.24 4.42
CA VAL A 178 1.45 -20.66 5.02
C VAL A 178 1.73 -21.58 6.19
N ASP A 179 1.12 -21.28 7.32
CA ASP A 179 0.96 -22.21 8.42
C ASP A 179 -0.52 -22.64 8.47
N ALA A 180 -0.76 -23.93 8.30
CA ALA A 180 -2.10 -24.51 8.28
C ALA A 180 -2.25 -25.62 9.34
N SER A 181 -1.31 -25.76 10.28
CA SER A 181 -1.30 -26.86 11.24
C SER A 181 -2.27 -26.66 12.40
N PHE A 182 -2.69 -25.42 12.72
CA PHE A 182 -3.58 -25.12 13.86
C PHE A 182 -3.07 -25.63 15.23
N ASP A 183 -1.78 -25.96 15.34
CA ASP A 183 -1.19 -26.62 16.51
C ASP A 183 -0.64 -25.65 17.55
N GLY A 184 -0.57 -24.36 17.21
CA GLY A 184 -0.08 -23.28 18.06
C GLY A 184 1.43 -23.03 17.94
N GLU A 185 2.12 -23.84 17.16
CA GLU A 185 3.52 -23.60 16.81
C GLU A 185 3.60 -22.60 15.64
N ASP A 186 4.76 -21.96 15.47
CA ASP A 186 5.01 -21.02 14.38
C ASP A 186 5.97 -21.67 13.37
N ASN A 187 5.42 -22.46 12.44
CA ASN A 187 6.20 -23.31 11.54
C ASN A 187 5.72 -23.24 10.08
N PRO A 188 5.60 -22.04 9.49
CA PRO A 188 5.02 -21.88 8.15
C PRO A 188 5.87 -22.56 7.06
N LYS A 189 5.18 -23.22 6.13
CA LYS A 189 5.79 -23.74 4.89
C LYS A 189 5.97 -22.58 3.91
N THR A 190 7.22 -22.30 3.53
CA THR A 190 7.52 -21.34 2.45
C THR A 190 7.13 -21.94 1.10
N LEU A 191 6.32 -21.21 0.34
CA LEU A 191 5.83 -21.62 -0.98
C LEU A 191 6.38 -20.74 -2.10
N MET A 192 6.75 -19.50 -1.78
CA MET A 192 7.48 -18.60 -2.69
C MET A 192 8.56 -17.84 -1.92
N ASP A 193 9.74 -17.72 -2.52
CA ASP A 193 10.84 -16.85 -2.11
C ASP A 193 11.54 -16.36 -3.38
N ILE A 194 11.37 -15.07 -3.70
CA ILE A 194 11.68 -14.47 -5.00
C ILE A 194 12.53 -13.23 -4.75
N ASP A 195 13.73 -13.20 -5.34
CA ASP A 195 14.52 -11.99 -5.43
C ASP A 195 13.97 -11.09 -6.54
N ILE A 196 13.57 -9.89 -6.15
CA ILE A 196 13.05 -8.89 -7.08
C ILE A 196 13.98 -7.70 -7.23
N TRP A 197 15.18 -7.66 -6.66
CA TRP A 197 16.05 -6.47 -6.75
C TRP A 197 17.13 -6.61 -7.82
#